data_AF-A0A7V9U1E7-F1
#
_entry.id   AF-A0A7V9U1E7-F1
#
_cell.length_a   1.000
_cell.length_b   1.000
_cell.length_c   1.000
_cell.angle_alpha   90.00
_cell.angle_beta   90.00
_cell.angle_gamma   90.00
#
_symmetry.space_group_name_H-M   'P 1'
#
loop_
_entity.id
_entity.type
_entity.pdbx_description
1 polymer ?
#
loop_
_entity_poly.entity_id
_entity_poly.type
_entity_poly.pdbx_seq_one_letter_code
_entity_poly.pdbx_strand_id
1 'polypeptide(L)'
;MPLPATDHNHGDVLLTDGAADGHRVVNGREIPVFNALTRLSRSPFRKFVVELVSASPERVDALTRHADVMGGAAEYWGQSTRILCADCSRGVLHRHEPDDSASAHPHCGLAARDSTHAEAIIAVWLANVPGLDVIRWFEVNPRDKG
;
A
#
# COMPACT_ATOMS: atom_id res chain seq x y z
N MET A 1 2.83 -0.05 0.99
CA MET A 1 2.26 1.00 0.11
C MET A 1 1.38 1.94 0.92
N PRO A 2 1.58 3.27 0.86
CA PRO A 2 0.70 4.20 1.58
C PRO A 2 -0.73 4.20 1.01
N LEU A 3 -1.75 4.14 1.88
CA LEU A 3 -3.16 4.12 1.48
C LEU A 3 -3.56 5.35 0.65
N PRO A 4 -4.61 5.29 -0.19
CA PRO A 4 -5.04 6.40 -1.05
C PRO A 4 -5.34 7.70 -0.30
N ALA A 5 -5.90 7.59 0.91
CA ALA A 5 -6.24 8.73 1.76
C ALA A 5 -5.02 9.52 2.30
N THR A 6 -3.78 9.04 2.10
CA THR A 6 -2.55 9.68 2.57
C THR A 6 -1.85 10.48 1.47
N ASP A 7 -1.19 11.61 1.80
CA ASP A 7 -0.35 12.37 0.86
C ASP A 7 1.06 11.77 0.66
N HIS A 8 1.33 10.65 1.34
CA HIS A 8 2.61 9.95 1.23
C HIS A 8 2.64 9.00 0.04
N ASN A 9 3.80 8.90 -0.60
CA ASN A 9 4.08 7.94 -1.66
C ASN A 9 5.09 6.90 -1.20
N HIS A 10 5.09 5.76 -1.88
CA HIS A 10 6.15 4.76 -1.72
C HIS A 10 7.51 5.41 -2.01
N GLY A 11 8.48 5.19 -1.13
CA GLY A 11 9.83 5.75 -1.25
C GLY A 11 9.98 7.22 -0.83
N ASP A 12 8.94 7.86 -0.27
CA ASP A 12 9.11 9.18 0.36
C ASP A 12 10.12 9.08 1.51
N VAL A 13 11.00 10.09 1.62
CA VAL A 13 11.95 10.18 2.73
C VAL A 13 11.39 11.11 3.79
N LEU A 14 11.20 10.59 5.00
CA LEU A 14 10.63 11.32 6.13
C LEU A 14 11.69 11.58 7.19
N LEU A 15 11.64 12.78 7.78
CA LEU A 15 12.32 13.09 9.03
C LEU A 15 11.45 12.61 10.18
N THR A 16 12.03 11.87 11.12
CA THR A 16 11.39 11.49 12.37
C THR A 16 11.96 12.30 13.54
N ASP A 17 11.27 12.27 14.68
CA ASP A 17 11.74 12.84 15.95
C ASP A 17 12.92 12.07 16.57
N GLY A 18 13.24 10.89 16.04
CA GLY A 18 14.31 10.02 16.54
C GLY A 18 14.02 9.39 17.90
N ALA A 19 12.86 9.69 18.50
CA ALA A 19 12.45 9.17 19.79
C ALA A 19 11.44 8.04 19.57
N ALA A 20 11.84 6.81 19.90
CA ALA A 20 10.93 5.67 19.78
C ALA A 20 9.72 5.87 20.69
N ASP A 21 8.54 5.81 20.10
CA ASP A 21 7.25 6.04 20.74
C ASP A 21 6.37 4.81 20.54
N GLY A 22 6.78 3.72 21.22
CA GLY A 22 6.19 2.39 21.10
C GLY A 22 6.98 1.43 20.21
N HIS A 23 6.57 0.17 20.24
CA HIS A 23 7.16 -0.90 19.43
C HIS A 23 6.06 -1.77 18.84
N ARG A 24 6.28 -2.25 17.62
CA ARG A 24 5.38 -3.19 16.94
C ARG A 24 6.09 -4.49 16.64
N VAL A 25 5.41 -5.61 16.86
CA VAL A 25 5.88 -6.93 16.44
C VAL A 25 5.46 -7.17 14.98
N VAL A 26 6.42 -7.35 14.10
CA VAL A 26 6.22 -7.70 12.69
C VAL A 26 7.05 -8.95 12.40
N ASN A 27 6.40 -10.04 11.95
CA ASN A 27 7.05 -11.33 11.71
C ASN A 27 7.90 -11.82 12.90
N GLY A 28 7.38 -11.65 14.12
CA GLY A 28 8.07 -12.05 15.36
C GLY A 28 9.20 -11.11 15.80
N ARG A 29 9.45 -10.02 15.09
CA ARG A 29 10.49 -9.03 15.43
C ARG A 29 9.87 -7.74 15.96
N GLU A 30 10.39 -7.24 17.08
CA GLU A 30 10.05 -5.90 17.56
C GLU A 30 10.75 -4.82 16.71
N ILE A 31 9.96 -3.85 16.28
CA ILE A 31 10.38 -2.71 15.47
C ILE A 31 9.92 -1.43 16.17
N PRO A 32 10.81 -0.47 16.45
CA PRO A 32 10.42 0.80 17.07
C PRO A 32 9.55 1.63 16.12
N VAL A 33 8.60 2.36 16.71
CA VAL A 33 7.70 3.26 16.00
C VAL A 33 8.13 4.69 16.29
N PHE A 34 8.15 5.54 15.26
CA PHE A 34 8.56 6.94 15.38
C PHE A 34 7.49 7.86 14.81
N ASN A 35 7.43 9.09 15.32
CA ASN A 35 6.55 10.09 14.75
C ASN A 35 7.24 10.76 13.55
N ALA A 36 6.56 10.79 12.41
CA ALA A 36 7.03 11.55 11.26
C ALA A 36 6.81 13.05 11.50
N LEU A 37 7.88 13.84 11.42
CA LEU A 37 7.85 15.30 11.59
C LEU A 37 7.59 16.02 10.27
N THR A 38 8.31 15.63 9.21
CA THR A 38 8.16 16.23 7.88
C THR A 38 8.65 15.30 6.78
N ARG A 39 8.24 15.55 5.54
CA ARG A 39 8.78 14.90 4.35
C ARG A 39 10.00 15.69 3.85
N LEU A 40 11.17 15.07 3.90
CA LEU A 40 12.42 15.67 3.42
C LEU A 40 12.53 15.63 1.89
N SER A 41 12.12 14.52 1.28
CA SER A 41 12.12 14.37 -0.17
C SER A 41 10.91 13.58 -0.61
N ARG A 42 10.27 14.06 -1.68
CA ARG A 42 9.23 13.33 -2.38
C ARG A 42 9.87 12.30 -3.28
N SER A 43 9.29 11.10 -3.34
CA SER A 43 9.73 10.08 -4.28
C SER A 43 9.26 10.42 -5.70
N PRO A 44 9.89 9.83 -6.74
CA PRO A 44 9.40 9.93 -8.12
C PRO A 44 8.17 9.07 -8.37
N PHE A 45 7.70 8.31 -7.38
CA PHE A 45 6.57 7.41 -7.53
C PHE A 45 5.25 8.17 -7.36
N ARG A 46 4.31 7.79 -8.21
CA ARG A 46 2.88 8.04 -8.10
C ARG A 46 2.21 6.78 -7.57
N LYS A 47 1.00 6.96 -7.06
CA LYS A 47 0.21 5.92 -6.43
C LYS A 47 -0.96 5.58 -7.33
N PHE A 48 -1.14 4.29 -7.62
CA PHE A 48 -2.23 3.77 -8.40
C PHE A 48 -3.00 2.75 -7.58
N VAL A 49 -4.29 2.60 -7.87
CA VAL A 49 -5.15 1.55 -7.34
C VAL A 49 -5.47 0.59 -8.48
N VAL A 50 -5.37 -0.70 -8.22
CA VAL A 50 -5.79 -1.76 -9.14
C VAL A 50 -6.89 -2.56 -8.45
N GLU A 51 -8.09 -2.55 -9.03
CA GLU A 51 -9.24 -3.30 -8.52
C GLU A 51 -9.38 -4.63 -9.26
N LEU A 52 -9.56 -5.72 -8.50
CA LEU A 52 -9.56 -7.08 -9.02
C LEU A 52 -10.94 -7.71 -8.89
N VAL A 53 -11.29 -8.57 -9.84
CA VAL A 53 -12.49 -9.42 -9.72
C VAL A 53 -12.33 -10.40 -8.57
N SER A 54 -11.13 -10.98 -8.43
CA SER A 54 -10.77 -11.88 -7.34
C SER A 54 -9.29 -11.75 -6.99
N ALA A 55 -8.96 -11.99 -5.73
CA ALA A 55 -7.58 -12.07 -5.27
C ALA A 55 -7.28 -13.47 -4.74
N SER A 56 -6.13 -14.01 -5.11
CA SER A 56 -5.50 -15.14 -4.42
C SER A 56 -4.09 -14.72 -3.99
N PRO A 57 -3.52 -15.35 -2.94
CA PRO A 57 -2.17 -15.05 -2.50
C PRO A 57 -1.14 -15.13 -3.63
N GLU A 58 -1.23 -16.15 -4.49
CA GLU A 58 -0.29 -16.37 -5.59
C GLU A 58 -0.36 -15.26 -6.64
N ARG A 59 -1.57 -14.77 -6.92
CA ARG A 59 -1.81 -13.70 -7.89
C ARG A 59 -1.27 -12.37 -7.37
N VAL A 60 -1.50 -12.08 -6.09
CA VAL A 60 -0.98 -10.90 -5.39
C VAL A 60 0.55 -10.94 -5.32
N ASP A 61 1.13 -12.08 -4.95
CA ASP A 61 2.59 -12.25 -4.87
C ASP A 61 3.25 -12.12 -6.24
N ALA A 62 2.58 -12.55 -7.30
CA ALA A 62 3.04 -12.31 -8.67
C ALA A 62 3.06 -10.81 -9.00
N LEU A 63 2.03 -10.04 -8.62
CA LEU A 63 2.02 -8.59 -8.84
C LEU A 63 3.20 -7.91 -8.13
N THR A 64 3.40 -8.21 -6.85
CA THR A 64 4.51 -7.64 -6.06
C THR A 64 5.86 -7.93 -6.71
N ARG A 65 6.10 -9.19 -7.10
CA ARG A 65 7.37 -9.56 -7.77
C ARG A 65 7.56 -8.86 -9.11
N HIS A 66 6.53 -8.78 -9.95
CA HIS A 66 6.64 -8.12 -11.25
C HIS A 66 6.86 -6.62 -11.10
N ALA A 67 6.15 -5.96 -10.17
CA ALA A 67 6.35 -4.56 -9.85
C ALA A 67 7.79 -4.30 -9.40
N ASP A 68 8.31 -5.10 -8.45
CA ASP A 68 9.67 -4.95 -7.93
C ASP A 68 10.73 -5.10 -9.03
N VAL A 69 10.62 -6.13 -9.88
CA VAL A 69 11.54 -6.36 -11.02
C VAL A 69 11.53 -5.20 -12.00
N MET A 70 10.39 -4.53 -12.18
CA MET A 70 10.24 -3.39 -13.09
C MET A 70 10.60 -2.04 -12.41
N GLY A 71 11.01 -2.07 -11.14
CA GLY A 71 11.38 -0.88 -10.37
C GLY A 71 10.17 -0.06 -9.94
N GLY A 72 9.03 -0.72 -9.71
CA GLY A 72 7.87 -0.25 -8.96
C GLY A 72 7.76 -0.98 -7.63
N ALA A 73 6.59 -0.91 -7.01
CA ALA A 73 6.24 -1.72 -5.83
C ALA A 73 4.74 -1.94 -5.78
N ALA A 74 4.28 -3.05 -5.20
CA ALA A 74 2.85 -3.27 -5.00
C ALA A 74 2.55 -3.83 -3.60
N GLU A 75 1.33 -3.61 -3.15
CA GLU A 75 0.80 -4.21 -1.91
C GLU A 75 -0.68 -4.50 -2.09
N TYR A 76 -1.14 -5.63 -1.59
CA TYR A 76 -2.56 -5.95 -1.53
C TYR A 76 -3.23 -5.29 -0.33
N TRP A 77 -4.27 -4.50 -0.62
CA TRP A 77 -5.04 -3.76 0.36
C TRP A 77 -6.41 -4.39 0.66
N GLY A 78 -6.64 -5.64 0.27
CA GLY A 78 -7.87 -6.35 0.61
C GLY A 78 -8.02 -6.67 2.10
N GLN A 79 -8.72 -7.77 2.41
CA GLN A 79 -9.30 -8.08 3.74
C GLN A 79 -8.37 -7.96 4.98
N SER A 80 -7.05 -7.92 4.82
CA SER A 80 -6.07 -7.80 5.91
C SER A 80 -5.54 -6.39 6.16
N THR A 81 -5.76 -5.42 5.26
CA THR A 81 -5.29 -4.05 5.47
C THR A 81 -6.26 -3.32 6.39
N ARG A 82 -5.73 -2.86 7.53
CA ARG A 82 -6.51 -2.15 8.55
C ARG A 82 -5.82 -0.84 8.90
N ILE A 83 -6.60 0.22 9.04
CA ILE A 83 -6.12 1.46 9.65
C ILE A 83 -6.00 1.20 11.15
N LEU A 84 -4.79 1.25 11.68
CA LEU A 84 -4.56 1.20 13.12
C LEU A 84 -4.74 2.61 13.69
N CYS A 85 -5.39 2.73 14.85
CA CYS A 85 -5.33 3.96 15.62
C CYS A 85 -3.89 4.20 16.13
N ALA A 86 -3.65 5.39 16.68
CA ALA A 86 -2.35 5.74 17.24
C ALA A 86 -1.86 4.72 18.27
N ASP A 87 -2.67 4.37 19.27
CA ASP A 87 -2.27 3.46 20.35
C ASP A 87 -1.92 2.05 19.84
N CYS A 88 -2.74 1.50 18.94
CA CYS A 88 -2.46 0.21 18.30
C CYS A 88 -1.18 0.26 17.46
N SER A 89 -0.91 1.38 16.79
CA SER A 89 0.31 1.54 16.01
C SER A 89 1.55 1.49 16.90
N ARG A 90 1.47 1.99 18.15
CA ARG A 90 2.52 1.98 19.18
C ARG A 90 2.65 0.65 19.95
N GLY A 91 1.79 -0.33 19.67
CA GLY A 91 1.78 -1.63 20.35
C GLY A 91 0.98 -1.64 21.66
N VAL A 92 0.16 -0.61 21.93
CA VAL A 92 -0.67 -0.54 23.13
C VAL A 92 -1.96 -1.35 22.94
N LEU A 93 -2.14 -2.38 23.79
CA LEU A 93 -3.33 -3.23 23.75
C LEU A 93 -4.55 -2.47 24.28
N HIS A 94 -5.57 -2.32 23.44
CA HIS A 94 -6.89 -1.82 23.82
C HIS A 94 -7.99 -2.38 22.91
N ARG A 95 -9.26 -2.19 23.27
CA ARG A 95 -10.41 -2.76 22.56
C ARG A 95 -10.95 -1.78 21.53
N HIS A 96 -11.17 -2.30 20.32
CA HIS A 96 -11.93 -1.61 19.26
C HIS A 96 -13.29 -2.26 19.06
N GLU A 97 -14.29 -1.45 18.70
CA GLU A 97 -15.49 -1.97 18.05
C GLU A 97 -15.13 -2.41 16.61
N PRO A 98 -15.86 -3.38 16.03
CA PRO A 98 -15.60 -3.83 14.67
C PRO A 98 -15.78 -2.67 13.68
N ASP A 99 -14.80 -2.48 12.79
CA ASP A 99 -14.91 -1.52 11.69
C ASP A 99 -15.47 -2.21 10.45
N ASP A 100 -16.58 -1.68 9.91
CA ASP A 100 -17.32 -2.22 8.76
C ASP A 100 -16.83 -1.64 7.41
N SER A 101 -15.66 -0.98 7.39
CA SER A 101 -15.08 -0.33 6.21
C SER A 101 -14.52 -1.28 5.12
N ALA A 102 -15.07 -2.49 5.00
CA ALA A 102 -14.62 -3.46 4.01
C ALA A 102 -14.95 -2.99 2.60
N SER A 103 -13.93 -2.78 1.76
CA SER A 103 -14.13 -2.50 0.34
C SER A 103 -14.81 -3.69 -0.34
N ALA A 104 -15.80 -3.41 -1.21
CA ALA A 104 -16.59 -4.44 -1.90
C ALA A 104 -15.75 -5.34 -2.83
N HIS A 105 -14.60 -4.87 -3.30
CA HIS A 105 -13.70 -5.62 -4.19
C HIS A 105 -12.26 -5.67 -3.65
N PRO A 106 -11.55 -6.80 -3.87
CA PRO A 106 -10.12 -6.88 -3.63
C PRO A 106 -9.36 -5.84 -4.45
N HIS A 107 -8.40 -5.15 -3.84
CA HIS A 107 -7.65 -4.11 -4.52
C HIS A 107 -6.19 -4.07 -4.05
N CYS A 108 -5.31 -3.60 -4.93
CA CYS A 108 -3.89 -3.44 -4.68
C CYS A 108 -3.48 -1.97 -4.84
N GLY A 109 -2.59 -1.51 -3.98
CA GLY A 109 -1.81 -0.31 -4.22
C GLY A 109 -0.62 -0.62 -5.13
N LEU A 110 -0.38 0.22 -6.13
CA LEU A 110 0.76 0.12 -7.05
C LEU A 110 1.54 1.43 -7.07
N ALA A 111 2.86 1.36 -6.87
CA ALA A 111 3.80 2.46 -7.07
C ALA A 111 4.41 2.34 -8.46
N ALA A 112 4.20 3.38 -9.28
CA ALA A 112 4.80 3.51 -10.60
C ALA A 112 5.23 4.96 -10.85
N ARG A 113 6.05 5.22 -11.86
CA ARG A 113 6.61 6.56 -12.13
C ARG A 113 5.60 7.47 -12.84
N ASP A 114 4.77 6.83 -13.65
CA ASP A 114 3.71 7.42 -14.46
C ASP A 114 2.73 6.30 -14.88
N SER A 115 1.66 6.66 -15.58
CA SER A 115 0.64 5.72 -16.03
C SER A 115 1.17 4.69 -17.03
N THR A 116 2.14 5.05 -17.87
CA THR A 116 2.76 4.11 -18.82
C THR A 116 3.54 3.03 -18.09
N HIS A 117 4.28 3.41 -17.04
CA HIS A 117 4.96 2.45 -16.18
C HIS A 117 3.97 1.55 -15.43
N ALA A 118 2.86 2.11 -14.92
CA ALA A 118 1.82 1.34 -14.25
C ALA A 118 1.17 0.31 -15.20
N GLU A 119 0.81 0.76 -16.40
CA GLU A 119 0.22 -0.08 -17.45
C GLU A 119 1.16 -1.22 -17.85
N ALA A 120 2.46 -0.94 -18.00
CA ALA A 120 3.45 -1.96 -18.33
C ALA A 120 3.55 -3.04 -17.24
N ILE A 121 3.54 -2.66 -15.96
CA ILE A 121 3.55 -3.61 -14.84
C ILE A 121 2.28 -4.49 -14.87
N ILE A 122 1.11 -3.87 -15.04
CA ILE A 122 -0.18 -4.58 -15.06
C ILE A 122 -0.25 -5.53 -16.26
N ALA A 123 0.20 -5.09 -17.44
CA ALA A 123 0.21 -5.90 -18.65
C ALA A 123 1.11 -7.14 -18.51
N VAL A 124 2.32 -6.98 -17.96
CA VAL A 124 3.22 -8.11 -17.68
C VAL A 124 2.58 -9.05 -16.66
N TRP A 125 1.96 -8.52 -15.61
CA TRP A 125 1.28 -9.33 -14.61
C TRP A 125 0.14 -10.16 -15.21
N LEU A 126 -0.76 -9.55 -15.98
CA LEU A 126 -1.87 -10.23 -16.65
C LEU A 126 -1.39 -11.31 -17.64
N ALA A 127 -0.32 -11.04 -18.38
CA ALA A 127 0.26 -11.99 -19.33
C ALA A 127 0.84 -13.25 -18.66
N ASN A 128 1.25 -13.15 -17.38
CA ASN A 128 1.89 -14.24 -16.65
C ASN A 128 0.97 -14.92 -15.62
N VAL A 129 -0.28 -14.45 -15.47
CA VAL A 129 -1.24 -14.97 -14.50
C VAL A 129 -2.57 -15.27 -15.19
N PRO A 130 -2.75 -16.50 -15.72
CA PRO A 130 -3.97 -16.88 -16.41
C PRO A 130 -5.23 -16.76 -15.53
N GLY A 131 -6.33 -16.28 -16.11
CA GLY A 131 -7.63 -16.17 -15.46
C GLY A 131 -7.69 -15.12 -14.34
N LEU A 132 -6.75 -14.18 -14.33
CA LEU A 132 -6.80 -12.96 -13.52
C LEU A 132 -7.52 -11.88 -14.31
N ASP A 133 -8.54 -11.27 -13.71
CA ASP A 133 -9.28 -10.16 -14.28
C ASP A 133 -9.14 -8.91 -13.41
N VAL A 134 -8.68 -7.83 -14.05
CA VAL A 134 -8.64 -6.47 -13.48
C VAL A 134 -9.91 -5.75 -13.90
N ILE A 135 -10.69 -5.27 -12.92
CA ILE A 135 -11.92 -4.50 -13.17
C ILE A 135 -11.55 -3.13 -13.75
N ARG A 136 -10.65 -2.45 -13.06
CA ARG A 136 -10.13 -1.14 -13.43
C ARG A 136 -8.85 -0.85 -12.68
N TRP A 137 -8.10 0.14 -13.16
CA TRP A 137 -7.02 0.75 -12.42
C TRP A 137 -6.98 2.25 -12.70
N PHE A 138 -6.49 3.02 -11.73
CA PHE A 138 -6.45 4.49 -11.83
C PHE A 138 -5.35 5.09 -10.95
N GLU A 139 -4.85 6.26 -11.34
CA GLU A 139 -3.94 7.06 -10.51
C GLU A 139 -4.73 7.71 -9.38
N VAL A 140 -4.21 7.67 -8.15
CA VAL A 140 -4.77 8.41 -7.02
C VAL A 140 -4.27 9.84 -7.09
N ASN A 141 -5.16 10.78 -7.43
CA ASN A 141 -4.82 12.19 -7.42
C ASN A 141 -5.06 12.77 -6.01
N PRO A 142 -4.08 13.42 -5.37
CA PRO A 142 -4.28 14.04 -4.05
C PRO A 142 -5.40 15.09 -4.03
N ARG A 143 -5.78 15.61 -5.20
CA ARG A 143 -6.83 16.62 -5.40
C ARG A 143 -8.26 16.06 -5.48
N ASP A 144 -8.42 14.74 -5.57
CA ASP A 144 -9.75 14.11 -5.59
C ASP A 144 -10.36 14.02 -4.17
N LYS A 145 -9.68 14.58 -3.16
CA LYS A 145 -10.21 14.84 -1.82
C LYS A 145 -11.04 16.13 -1.84
N GLY A 146 -12.25 16.02 -2.35
CA GLY A 146 -13.33 16.98 -2.08
C GLY A 146 -13.90 16.77 -0.68
#